data_AF-Q4RZK3-F1
#
_entry.id   AF-Q4RZK3-F1
#
_cell.length_a   1.000
_cell.length_b   1.000
_cell.length_c   1.000
_cell.angle_alpha   90.00
_cell.angle_beta   90.00
_cell.angle_gamma   90.00
#
_symmetry.space_group_name_H-M   'P 1'
#
loop_
_entity.id
_entity.type
_entity.pdbx_description
1 polymer ?
#
loop_
_entity_poly.entity_id
_entity_poly.type
_entity_poly.pdbx_seq_one_letter_code
_entity_poly.pdbx_strand_id
1 'polypeptide(L)'
;DGPMVLGIAPQDASDRLIMFQNRFDNLFRKYITYTGGEELFGLPVTQYPQLLEIKKQLVLLQKLYGLYNTVIETVNGYYDILWADINIENINNELLDFQTRCSKLPSAMKEWQAFLDLKQTIDDFNECCPLLELMSNKAMMTRHWKRITEVTGHNFEVETETFKLRNIMEAPLLKYKEEIE
;
A
#
# COMPACT_ATOMS: atom_id res chain seq x y z
N ASP A 1 3.40 21.60 -9.69
CA ASP A 1 3.43 20.22 -10.22
C ASP A 1 2.34 19.37 -9.57
N GLY A 2 1.77 18.43 -10.33
CA GLY A 2 0.63 17.60 -9.90
C GLY A 2 1.00 16.32 -9.13
N PRO A 3 0.00 15.53 -8.70
CA PRO A 3 0.21 14.27 -7.97
C PRO A 3 0.67 13.08 -8.86
N MET A 4 0.75 13.27 -10.18
CA MET A 4 1.18 12.25 -11.15
C MET A 4 2.63 12.44 -11.63
N VAL A 5 3.40 13.31 -10.98
CA VAL A 5 4.80 13.56 -11.36
C VAL A 5 5.61 12.30 -11.10
N LEU A 6 6.42 11.89 -12.08
CA LEU A 6 7.27 10.71 -11.94
C LEU A 6 8.40 10.98 -10.94
N GLY A 7 8.76 9.95 -10.16
CA GLY A 7 9.91 9.98 -9.26
C GLY A 7 9.71 10.71 -7.93
N ILE A 8 8.47 10.99 -7.52
CA ILE A 8 8.17 11.50 -6.17
C ILE A 8 7.75 10.35 -5.25
N ALA A 9 7.99 10.49 -3.95
CA ALA A 9 7.52 9.51 -3.00
C ALA A 9 5.97 9.47 -3.02
N PRO A 10 5.34 8.31 -2.87
CA PRO A 10 3.88 8.20 -2.87
C PRO A 10 3.20 9.04 -1.79
N GLN A 11 3.87 9.27 -0.65
CA GLN A 11 3.41 10.18 0.39
C GLN A 11 3.34 11.63 -0.14
N ASP A 12 4.40 12.10 -0.81
CA ASP A 12 4.42 13.44 -1.43
C ASP A 12 3.35 13.56 -2.51
N ALA A 13 3.10 12.49 -3.25
CA ALA A 13 2.05 12.45 -4.27
C ALA A 13 0.65 12.56 -3.65
N SER A 14 0.43 11.89 -2.51
CA SER A 14 -0.81 11.97 -1.73
C SER A 14 -1.03 13.39 -1.17
N ASP A 15 0.01 14.02 -0.63
CA ASP A 15 -0.06 15.40 -0.13
C ASP A 15 -0.38 16.40 -1.25
N ARG A 16 0.28 16.25 -2.42
CA ARG A 16 -0.03 17.04 -3.61
C ARG A 16 -1.47 16.83 -4.07
N LEU A 17 -1.97 15.59 -4.03
CA LEU A 17 -3.35 15.29 -4.39
C LEU A 17 -4.34 16.04 -3.51
N ILE A 18 -4.10 16.09 -2.20
CA ILE A 18 -4.95 16.83 -1.25
C ILE A 18 -4.98 18.32 -1.61
N MET A 19 -3.82 18.93 -1.90
CA MET A 19 -3.76 20.34 -2.31
C MET A 19 -4.52 20.59 -3.62
N PHE A 20 -4.35 19.71 -4.61
CA PHE A 20 -5.06 19.81 -5.90
C PHE A 20 -6.56 19.63 -5.73
N GLN A 21 -7.01 18.69 -4.90
CA GLN A 21 -8.41 18.47 -4.60
C GLN A 21 -9.05 19.72 -3.99
N ASN A 22 -8.41 20.32 -2.99
CA ASN A 22 -8.92 21.53 -2.34
C ASN A 22 -9.08 22.70 -3.34
N ARG A 23 -8.12 22.86 -4.26
CA ARG A 23 -8.21 23.87 -5.31
C ARG A 23 -9.33 23.54 -6.31
N PHE A 24 -9.44 22.27 -6.71
CA PHE A 24 -10.48 21.80 -7.61
C PHE A 24 -11.87 22.02 -7.03
N ASP A 25 -12.10 21.67 -5.76
CA ASP A 25 -13.41 21.80 -5.10
C ASP A 25 -13.89 23.25 -5.06
N ASN A 26 -12.99 24.21 -4.85
CA ASN A 26 -13.30 25.63 -4.92
C ASN A 26 -13.75 26.06 -6.33
N LEU A 27 -13.06 25.58 -7.37
CA LEU A 27 -13.44 25.85 -8.76
C LEU A 27 -14.76 25.16 -9.13
N PHE A 28 -14.95 23.91 -8.68
CA PHE A 28 -16.13 23.13 -8.96
C PHE A 28 -17.38 23.72 -8.29
N ARG A 29 -17.27 24.24 -7.06
CA ARG A 29 -18.36 24.98 -6.40
C ARG A 29 -18.78 26.20 -7.22
N LYS A 30 -17.82 27.00 -7.71
CA LYS A 30 -18.11 28.16 -8.57
C LYS A 30 -18.81 27.74 -9.87
N TYR A 31 -18.32 26.67 -10.50
CA TYR A 31 -18.95 26.11 -11.70
C TYR A 31 -20.44 25.76 -11.44
N ILE A 32 -20.74 25.04 -10.35
CA ILE A 32 -22.13 24.69 -9.99
C ILE A 32 -22.98 25.95 -9.77
N THR A 33 -22.45 26.96 -9.06
CA THR A 33 -23.17 28.22 -8.83
C THR A 33 -23.46 28.96 -10.14
N TYR A 34 -22.49 29.06 -11.05
CA TYR A 34 -22.67 29.77 -12.31
C TYR A 34 -23.62 29.03 -13.26
N THR A 35 -23.47 27.72 -13.42
CA THR A 35 -24.37 26.92 -14.25
C THR A 35 -25.80 26.96 -13.73
N GLY A 36 -26.01 26.85 -12.41
CA GLY A 36 -27.35 27.00 -11.83
C GLY A 36 -27.95 28.39 -12.05
N GLY A 37 -27.11 29.44 -12.08
CA GLY A 37 -27.53 30.79 -12.46
C GLY A 37 -27.90 30.89 -13.94
N GLU A 38 -27.08 30.35 -14.84
CA GLU A 38 -27.37 30.31 -16.28
C GLU A 38 -28.73 29.64 -16.54
N GLU A 39 -29.00 28.50 -15.91
CA GLU A 39 -30.28 27.79 -16.02
C GLU A 39 -31.46 28.61 -15.47
N LEU A 40 -31.30 29.20 -14.27
CA LEU A 40 -32.36 29.97 -13.61
C LEU A 40 -32.79 31.20 -14.42
N PHE A 41 -31.83 31.86 -15.07
CA PHE A 41 -32.08 33.06 -15.88
C PHE A 41 -32.33 32.75 -17.36
N GLY A 42 -32.36 31.48 -17.76
CA GLY A 42 -32.58 31.07 -19.16
C GLY A 42 -31.45 31.44 -20.11
N LEU A 43 -30.23 31.59 -19.58
CA LEU A 43 -29.01 31.84 -20.37
C LEU A 43 -28.49 30.52 -20.97
N PRO A 44 -27.75 30.55 -22.09
CA PRO A 44 -27.06 29.38 -22.60
C PRO A 44 -26.07 28.83 -21.56
N VAL A 45 -26.19 27.55 -21.23
CA VAL A 45 -25.31 26.89 -20.25
C VAL A 45 -23.92 26.66 -20.84
N THR A 46 -22.90 27.19 -20.17
CA THR A 46 -21.51 27.03 -20.59
C THR A 46 -20.96 25.68 -20.14
N GLN A 47 -20.50 24.86 -21.09
CA GLN A 47 -19.95 23.53 -20.81
C GLN A 47 -18.45 23.58 -20.53
N TYR A 48 -18.01 22.90 -19.47
CA TYR A 48 -16.59 22.76 -19.12
C TYR A 48 -16.18 21.27 -19.08
N PRO A 49 -16.06 20.60 -20.24
CA PRO A 49 -15.78 19.15 -20.30
C PRO A 49 -14.46 18.78 -19.62
N GLN A 50 -13.44 19.64 -19.71
CA GLN A 50 -12.16 19.44 -19.05
C GLN A 50 -12.28 19.41 -17.52
N LEU A 51 -13.17 20.23 -16.93
CA LEU A 51 -13.39 20.25 -15.49
C LEU A 51 -14.02 18.94 -15.00
N LEU A 52 -14.95 18.38 -15.78
CA LEU A 52 -15.57 17.08 -15.50
C LEU A 52 -14.57 15.92 -15.65
N GLU A 53 -13.66 16.02 -16.61
CA GLU A 53 -12.60 15.03 -16.79
C GLU A 53 -11.59 15.05 -15.64
N ILE A 54 -11.15 16.23 -15.22
CA ILE A 54 -10.30 16.40 -14.03
C ILE A 54 -11.00 15.85 -12.78
N LYS A 55 -12.31 16.06 -12.63
CA LYS A 55 -13.08 15.46 -11.52
C LYS A 55 -12.95 13.94 -11.49
N LYS A 56 -13.10 13.29 -12.64
CA LYS A 56 -12.98 11.82 -12.74
C LYS A 56 -11.56 11.40 -12.37
N GLN A 57 -10.54 12.04 -12.94
CA GLN A 57 -9.14 11.71 -12.66
C GLN A 57 -8.76 11.88 -11.19
N LEU A 58 -9.25 12.93 -10.53
CA LEU A 58 -9.02 13.15 -9.11
C LEU A 58 -9.66 12.06 -8.24
N VAL A 59 -10.89 11.64 -8.55
CA VAL A 59 -11.54 10.51 -7.86
C VAL A 59 -10.73 9.23 -8.04
N LEU A 60 -10.16 9.01 -9.21
CA LEU A 60 -9.31 7.84 -9.47
C LEU A 60 -8.02 7.89 -8.65
N LEU A 61 -7.34 9.04 -8.64
CA LEU A 61 -6.13 9.28 -7.85
C LEU A 61 -6.39 9.09 -6.34
N GLN A 62 -7.50 9.58 -5.82
CA GLN A 62 -7.87 9.41 -4.41
C GLN A 62 -8.03 7.95 -4.02
N LYS A 63 -8.65 7.14 -4.89
CA LYS A 63 -8.79 5.70 -4.64
C LYS A 63 -7.44 5.00 -4.59
N LEU A 64 -6.55 5.32 -5.53
CA LEU A 64 -5.23 4.69 -5.60
C LEU A 64 -4.37 5.08 -4.39
N TYR A 65 -4.17 6.38 -4.14
CA TYR A 65 -3.30 6.83 -3.05
C TYR A 65 -3.91 6.56 -1.67
N GLY A 66 -5.24 6.52 -1.56
CA GLY A 66 -5.90 6.04 -0.34
C GLY A 66 -5.57 4.58 -0.05
N LEU A 67 -5.71 3.69 -1.05
CA LEU A 67 -5.33 2.29 -0.91
C LEU A 67 -3.82 2.13 -0.63
N TYR A 68 -2.99 2.89 -1.35
CA TYR A 68 -1.54 2.89 -1.17
C TYR A 68 -1.16 3.18 0.27
N ASN A 69 -1.67 4.28 0.83
CA ASN A 69 -1.38 4.69 2.20
C ASN A 69 -1.85 3.63 3.20
N THR A 70 -3.05 3.06 3.01
CA THR A 70 -3.54 1.98 3.88
C THR A 70 -2.60 0.78 3.86
N VAL A 71 -2.18 0.30 2.68
CA VAL A 71 -1.28 -0.85 2.58
C VAL A 71 0.06 -0.56 3.25
N ILE A 72 0.68 0.60 2.97
CA ILE A 72 1.96 0.94 3.57
C ILE A 72 1.86 1.07 5.09
N GLU A 73 0.83 1.74 5.61
CA GLU A 73 0.61 1.84 7.05
C GLU A 73 0.42 0.46 7.70
N THR A 74 -0.39 -0.40 7.09
CA THR A 74 -0.65 -1.74 7.61
C THR A 74 0.60 -2.63 7.54
N VAL A 75 1.28 -2.67 6.39
CA VAL A 75 2.51 -3.46 6.19
C VAL A 75 3.61 -2.99 7.13
N ASN A 76 3.83 -1.67 7.26
CA ASN A 76 4.76 -1.11 8.24
C ASN A 76 4.38 -1.49 9.68
N GLY A 77 3.08 -1.53 9.98
CA GLY A 77 2.56 -1.99 11.27
C GLY A 77 2.98 -3.43 11.60
N TYR A 78 3.05 -4.32 10.60
CA TYR A 78 3.48 -5.71 10.82
C TYR A 78 4.90 -5.80 11.38
N TYR A 79 5.82 -4.97 10.88
CA TYR A 79 7.22 -4.97 11.30
C TYR A 79 7.40 -4.66 12.79
N ASP A 80 6.45 -3.95 13.40
CA ASP A 80 6.48 -3.58 14.80
C ASP A 80 5.80 -4.57 15.75
N ILE A 81 5.14 -5.61 15.20
CA ILE A 81 4.51 -6.69 15.98
C ILE A 81 5.60 -7.54 16.64
N LEU A 82 5.42 -7.87 17.92
CA LEU A 82 6.27 -8.82 18.63
C LEU A 82 6.13 -10.20 17.97
N TRP A 83 7.26 -10.87 17.76
CA TRP A 83 7.27 -12.18 17.09
C TRP A 83 6.43 -13.22 17.82
N ALA A 84 6.38 -13.16 19.15
CA ALA A 84 5.54 -14.06 19.96
C ALA A 84 4.03 -13.86 19.75
N ASP A 85 3.61 -12.65 19.36
CA ASP A 85 2.21 -12.27 19.17
C ASP A 85 1.77 -12.27 17.71
N ILE A 86 2.68 -12.63 16.79
CA ILE A 86 2.39 -12.55 15.36
C ILE A 86 1.35 -13.58 14.95
N ASN A 87 0.37 -13.13 14.16
CA ASN A 87 -0.63 -13.99 13.54
C ASN A 87 -0.47 -13.96 12.02
N ILE A 88 0.27 -14.94 11.48
CA ILE A 88 0.55 -15.06 10.05
C ILE A 88 -0.72 -15.29 9.23
N GLU A 89 -1.71 -16.03 9.78
CA GLU A 89 -3.00 -16.25 9.11
C GLU A 89 -3.77 -14.93 8.93
N ASN A 90 -3.79 -14.08 9.96
CA ASN A 90 -4.43 -12.77 9.86
C ASN A 90 -3.73 -11.87 8.83
N ILE A 91 -2.39 -11.85 8.85
CA ILE A 91 -1.59 -11.09 7.87
C ILE A 91 -1.89 -11.57 6.43
N ASN A 92 -1.93 -12.88 6.20
CA ASN A 92 -2.28 -13.46 4.89
C ASN A 92 -3.68 -13.02 4.42
N ASN A 93 -4.66 -13.01 5.32
CA ASN A 93 -6.02 -12.57 4.99
C ASN A 93 -6.07 -11.07 4.61
N GLU A 94 -5.33 -10.22 5.33
CA GLU A 94 -5.21 -8.79 5.03
C GLU A 94 -4.52 -8.55 3.68
N LEU A 95 -3.42 -9.27 3.40
CA LEU A 95 -2.73 -9.20 2.11
C LEU A 95 -3.61 -9.66 0.94
N LEU A 96 -4.40 -10.72 1.13
CA LEU A 96 -5.36 -11.20 0.13
C LEU A 96 -6.46 -10.16 -0.17
N ASP A 97 -6.95 -9.47 0.86
CA ASP A 97 -7.91 -8.38 0.68
C ASP A 97 -7.26 -7.22 -0.09
N PHE A 98 -6.01 -6.85 0.22
CA PHE A 98 -5.28 -5.84 -0.55
C PHE A 98 -5.07 -6.22 -2.02
N GLN A 99 -4.69 -7.46 -2.32
CA GLN A 99 -4.61 -7.97 -3.70
C GLN A 99 -5.97 -7.90 -4.40
N THR A 100 -7.05 -8.26 -3.70
CA THR A 100 -8.42 -8.18 -4.22
C THR A 100 -8.83 -6.75 -4.53
N ARG A 101 -8.49 -5.78 -3.67
CA ARG A 101 -8.75 -4.35 -3.90
C ARG A 101 -7.92 -3.82 -5.08
N CYS A 102 -6.64 -4.20 -5.17
CA CYS A 102 -5.76 -3.83 -6.28
C CYS A 102 -6.28 -4.36 -7.62
N SER A 103 -6.76 -5.62 -7.66
CA SER A 103 -7.28 -6.22 -8.89
C SER A 103 -8.53 -5.51 -9.42
N LYS A 104 -9.38 -4.98 -8.52
CA LYS A 104 -10.59 -4.19 -8.82
C LYS A 104 -10.31 -2.77 -9.29
N LEU A 105 -9.07 -2.28 -9.22
CA LEU A 105 -8.73 -0.96 -9.76
C LEU A 105 -8.88 -0.95 -11.30
N PRO A 106 -9.33 0.16 -11.89
CA PRO A 106 -9.41 0.33 -13.34
C PRO A 106 -8.05 0.12 -14.03
N SER A 107 -8.05 -0.47 -15.22
CA SER A 107 -6.83 -0.77 -15.99
C SER A 107 -5.93 0.45 -16.19
N ALA A 108 -6.51 1.63 -16.42
CA ALA A 108 -5.77 2.88 -16.59
C ALA A 108 -4.91 3.28 -15.37
N MET A 109 -5.26 2.83 -14.15
CA MET A 109 -4.43 3.05 -12.96
C MET A 109 -3.30 2.03 -12.84
N LYS A 110 -3.45 0.84 -13.44
CA LYS A 110 -2.48 -0.26 -13.28
C LYS A 110 -1.16 0.00 -13.99
N GLU A 111 -1.15 0.96 -14.91
CA GLU A 111 0.04 1.42 -15.62
C GLU A 111 0.83 2.46 -14.82
N TRP A 112 0.29 2.96 -13.70
CA TRP A 112 0.95 4.01 -12.93
C TRP A 112 2.00 3.41 -11.99
N GLN A 113 3.12 4.10 -11.84
CA GLN A 113 4.23 3.65 -10.99
C GLN A 113 3.78 3.37 -9.55
N ALA A 114 2.95 4.24 -8.97
CA ALA A 114 2.43 4.04 -7.61
C ALA A 114 1.63 2.73 -7.46
N PHE A 115 0.92 2.29 -8.50
CA PHE A 115 0.24 0.99 -8.49
C PHE A 115 1.24 -0.16 -8.56
N LEU A 116 2.27 -0.04 -9.42
CA LEU A 116 3.30 -1.07 -9.56
C LEU A 116 4.08 -1.25 -8.26
N ASP A 117 4.48 -0.16 -7.61
CA ASP A 117 5.18 -0.17 -6.32
C ASP A 117 4.31 -0.79 -5.21
N LEU A 118 3.02 -0.44 -5.19
CA LEU A 118 2.06 -1.01 -4.25
C LEU A 118 1.92 -2.52 -4.43
N LYS A 119 1.76 -2.96 -5.68
CA LYS A 119 1.64 -4.37 -6.03
C LYS A 119 2.92 -5.12 -5.63
N GLN A 120 4.09 -4.58 -5.96
CA GLN A 120 5.37 -5.18 -5.61
C GLN A 120 5.51 -5.34 -4.09
N THR A 121 5.14 -4.32 -3.31
CA THR A 121 5.18 -4.39 -1.84
C THR A 121 4.32 -5.53 -1.29
N ILE A 122 3.12 -5.71 -1.85
CA ILE A 122 2.20 -6.79 -1.46
C ILE A 122 2.75 -8.17 -1.89
N ASP A 123 3.27 -8.26 -3.11
CA ASP A 123 3.79 -9.51 -3.66
C ASP A 123 5.05 -9.97 -2.90
N ASP A 124 6.00 -9.06 -2.65
CA ASP A 124 7.23 -9.33 -1.87
C ASP A 124 6.91 -9.86 -0.47
N PHE A 125 5.92 -9.27 0.20
CA PHE A 125 5.53 -9.71 1.53
C PHE A 125 4.81 -11.07 1.48
N ASN A 126 3.94 -11.30 0.49
CA ASN A 126 3.29 -12.59 0.29
C ASN A 126 4.29 -13.72 0.02
N GLU A 127 5.38 -13.44 -0.69
CA GLU A 127 6.44 -14.44 -0.90
C GLU A 127 7.13 -14.86 0.41
N CYS A 128 7.17 -13.97 1.40
CA CYS A 128 7.75 -14.25 2.72
C CYS A 128 6.79 -15.03 3.64
N CYS A 129 5.48 -14.88 3.48
CA CYS A 129 4.48 -15.47 4.37
C CYS A 129 4.63 -16.98 4.61
N PRO A 130 4.87 -17.84 3.59
CA PRO A 130 5.07 -19.27 3.80
C PRO A 130 6.25 -19.58 4.73
N LEU A 131 7.36 -18.84 4.59
CA LEU A 131 8.53 -18.98 5.46
C LEU A 131 8.22 -18.52 6.88
N LEU A 132 7.52 -17.39 7.02
CA LEU A 132 7.10 -16.89 8.33
C LEU A 132 6.17 -17.87 9.05
N GLU A 133 5.27 -18.54 8.32
CA GLU A 133 4.39 -19.58 8.85
C GLU A 133 5.20 -20.77 9.40
N LEU A 134 6.17 -21.28 8.64
CA LEU A 134 7.07 -22.34 9.10
C LEU A 134 7.88 -21.92 10.33
N MET A 135 8.43 -20.70 10.32
CA MET A 135 9.26 -20.17 11.40
C MET A 135 8.46 -19.85 12.67
N SER A 136 7.17 -19.54 12.55
CA SER A 136 6.25 -19.28 13.67
C SER A 136 5.68 -20.57 14.30
N ASN A 137 5.91 -21.73 13.68
CA ASN A 137 5.34 -22.99 14.13
C ASN A 137 5.83 -23.35 15.54
N LYS A 138 4.93 -23.80 16.42
CA LYS A 138 5.25 -24.24 17.80
C LYS A 138 6.28 -25.37 17.89
N ALA A 139 6.49 -26.12 16.79
CA ALA A 139 7.53 -27.14 16.70
C ALA A 139 8.95 -26.55 16.52
N MET A 140 9.07 -25.24 16.26
CA MET A 140 10.36 -24.56 16.17
C MET A 140 11.09 -24.57 17.51
N MET A 141 12.36 -24.97 17.45
CA MET A 141 13.24 -25.11 18.62
C MET A 141 14.56 -24.40 18.35
N THR A 142 15.33 -24.11 19.40
CA THR A 142 16.61 -23.39 19.33
C THR A 142 17.57 -23.95 18.28
N ARG A 143 17.59 -25.27 18.05
CA ARG A 143 18.44 -25.89 17.01
C ARG A 143 18.06 -25.49 15.58
N HIS A 144 16.76 -25.25 15.31
CA HIS A 144 16.30 -24.83 13.99
C HIS A 144 16.74 -23.38 13.75
N TRP A 145 16.53 -22.51 14.73
CA TRP A 145 17.01 -21.13 14.70
C TRP A 145 18.52 -21.05 14.48
N LYS A 146 19.32 -21.88 15.17
CA LYS A 146 20.77 -21.96 14.92
C LYS A 146 21.11 -22.31 13.47
N ARG A 147 20.42 -23.29 12.87
CA ARG A 147 20.63 -23.66 11.47
C ARG A 147 20.26 -22.52 10.52
N ILE A 148 19.15 -21.82 10.77
CA ILE A 148 18.74 -20.65 9.99
C ILE A 148 19.78 -19.52 10.14
N THR A 149 20.30 -19.27 11.34
CA THR A 149 21.40 -18.32 11.58
C THR A 149 22.65 -18.68 10.77
N GLU A 150 23.04 -19.96 10.74
CA GLU A 150 24.21 -20.43 10.00
C GLU A 150 24.07 -20.22 8.48
N VAL A 151 22.88 -20.44 7.92
CA VAL A 151 22.62 -20.30 6.48
C VAL A 151 22.46 -18.82 6.09
N THR A 152 21.68 -18.06 6.86
CA THR A 152 21.37 -16.66 6.55
C THR A 152 22.47 -15.68 6.97
N GLY A 153 23.34 -16.08 7.90
CA GLY A 153 24.34 -15.22 8.54
C GLY A 153 23.74 -14.18 9.50
N HIS A 154 22.44 -14.28 9.82
CA HIS A 154 21.73 -13.33 10.67
C HIS A 154 21.42 -13.96 12.03
N ASN A 155 21.69 -13.25 13.12
CA ASN A 155 21.45 -13.75 14.48
C ASN A 155 20.02 -13.43 14.94
N PHE A 156 19.21 -14.46 15.22
CA PHE A 156 17.84 -14.30 15.69
C PHE A 156 17.78 -14.39 17.23
N GLU A 157 17.52 -13.26 17.90
CA GLU A 157 17.38 -13.18 19.36
C GLU A 157 15.95 -13.51 19.84
N VAL A 158 15.44 -14.67 19.41
CA VAL A 158 14.04 -15.09 19.57
C VAL A 158 13.57 -15.20 21.02
N GLU A 159 14.50 -15.35 21.97
CA GLU A 159 14.22 -15.47 23.39
C GLU A 159 13.99 -14.11 24.07
N THR A 160 14.24 -12.99 23.36
CA THR A 160 14.02 -11.65 23.90
C THR A 160 12.55 -11.23 23.76
N GLU A 161 12.00 -10.62 24.81
CA GLU A 161 10.62 -10.10 24.80
C GLU A 161 10.43 -8.92 23.83
N THR A 162 11.52 -8.33 23.34
CA THR A 162 11.53 -7.24 22.36
C THR A 162 11.67 -7.73 20.92
N PHE A 163 11.77 -9.04 20.69
CA PHE A 163 11.96 -9.61 19.36
C PHE A 163 10.71 -9.39 18.51
N LYS A 164 10.86 -8.70 17.38
CA LYS A 164 9.79 -8.27 16.49
C LYS A 164 9.92 -8.89 15.11
N LEU A 165 8.86 -8.83 14.32
CA LEU A 165 8.89 -9.27 12.92
C LEU A 165 10.02 -8.59 12.13
N ARG A 166 10.28 -7.29 12.36
CA ARG A 166 11.38 -6.61 11.68
C ARG A 166 12.74 -7.28 11.84
N ASN A 167 13.00 -7.86 13.02
CA ASN A 167 14.28 -8.53 13.26
C ASN A 167 14.40 -9.78 12.39
N ILE A 168 13.30 -10.47 12.12
CA ILE A 168 13.30 -11.62 11.20
C ILE A 168 13.46 -11.17 9.75
N MET A 169 12.76 -10.09 9.36
CA MET A 169 12.78 -9.57 8.00
C MET A 169 14.10 -8.85 7.62
N GLU A 170 14.98 -8.59 8.59
CA GLU A 170 16.37 -8.17 8.34
C GLU A 170 17.22 -9.29 7.72
N ALA A 171 16.83 -10.55 7.93
CA ALA A 171 17.46 -11.67 7.26
C ALA A 171 16.95 -11.80 5.81
N PRO A 172 17.81 -12.16 4.84
CA PRO A 172 17.41 -12.36 3.45
C PRO A 172 16.68 -13.70 3.26
N LEU A 173 15.50 -13.87 3.87
CA LEU A 173 14.76 -15.14 3.92
C LEU A 173 14.48 -15.71 2.54
N LEU A 174 14.02 -14.88 1.59
CA LEU A 174 13.70 -15.31 0.23
C LEU A 174 14.90 -15.87 -0.53
N LYS A 175 16.11 -15.38 -0.24
CA LYS A 175 17.35 -15.86 -0.87
C LYS A 175 17.67 -17.30 -0.45
N TYR A 176 17.28 -17.68 0.76
CA TYR A 176 17.57 -18.98 1.37
C TYR A 176 16.29 -19.82 1.57
N LYS A 177 15.29 -19.58 0.71
CA LYS A 177 13.96 -20.20 0.83
C LYS A 177 14.04 -21.72 0.87
N GLU A 178 14.79 -22.33 -0.05
CA GLU A 178 14.92 -23.79 -0.16
C GLU A 178 15.61 -24.42 1.06
N GLU A 179 16.51 -23.69 1.73
CA GLU A 179 17.19 -24.17 2.93
C GLU A 179 16.37 -24.00 4.21
N ILE A 180 15.36 -23.11 4.19
CA ILE A 180 14.46 -22.84 5.31
C ILE A 180 13.21 -23.75 5.25
N GLU A 181 12.73 -24.10 4.05
CA GLU A 181 11.66 -25.10 3.81
C GLU A 181 12.06 -26.53 4.21
#